data_AF-A0A414AS14-F1
#
_entry.id   AF-A0A414AS14-F1
#
_cell.length_a   1.000
_cell.length_b   1.000
_cell.length_c   1.000
_cell.angle_alpha   90.00
_cell.angle_beta   90.00
_cell.angle_gamma   90.00
#
_symmetry.space_group_name_H-M   'P 1'
#
loop_
_entity.id
_entity.type
_entity.pdbx_description
1 polymer ?
#
loop_
_entity_poly.entity_id
_entity_poly.type
_entity_poly.pdbx_seq_one_letter_code
_entity_poly.pdbx_strand_id
1 'polypeptide(L)'
;MSYQYDRYLAQHKSNVEAGFRWLQKNLPEITEGSGAEHNIVFAHDQSKTEPDEYGPYDIYFYGGNRSYGVVEDFRKAWLLHIHRNPHHWQYWVLINDDPEEGEIILEMPYCYILEMICDWWSFSWFKGNLLEIFSWYEERKSYIKLHPNTRRLVEDILGRIKNKLGEVIVNEINR
;
A
#
# COMPACT_ATOMS: atom_id res chain seq x y z
N MET A 1 -21.43 7.86 -7.21
CA MET A 1 -20.74 6.62 -7.61
C MET A 1 -20.53 6.66 -9.10
N SER A 2 -19.30 6.98 -9.52
CA SER A 2 -18.91 6.97 -10.91
C SER A 2 -18.33 5.61 -11.31
N TYR A 3 -18.64 5.21 -12.53
CA TYR A 3 -18.06 4.01 -13.15
C TYR A 3 -16.52 4.06 -13.21
N GLN A 4 -15.93 5.26 -13.29
CA GLN A 4 -14.48 5.42 -13.37
C GLN A 4 -13.81 5.05 -12.04
N TYR A 5 -14.38 5.48 -10.92
CA TYR A 5 -13.83 5.15 -9.61
C TYR A 5 -13.99 3.67 -9.26
N ASP A 6 -15.14 3.07 -9.59
CA ASP A 6 -15.37 1.63 -9.40
C ASP A 6 -14.33 0.79 -10.17
N ARG A 7 -14.04 1.18 -11.42
CA ARG A 7 -12.99 0.54 -12.22
C ARG A 7 -11.60 0.68 -11.61
N TYR A 8 -11.30 1.86 -11.07
CA TYR A 8 -10.03 2.10 -10.39
C TYR A 8 -9.88 1.19 -9.16
N LEU A 9 -10.89 1.13 -8.30
CA LEU A 9 -10.88 0.27 -7.11
C LEU A 9 -10.69 -1.21 -7.48
N ALA A 10 -11.43 -1.70 -8.47
CA ALA A 10 -11.31 -3.08 -8.93
C ALA A 10 -9.91 -3.38 -9.50
N GLN A 11 -9.35 -2.47 -10.31
CA GLN A 11 -8.02 -2.65 -10.89
C GLN A 11 -6.92 -2.60 -9.82
N HIS A 12 -7.03 -1.68 -8.85
CA HIS A 12 -6.06 -1.55 -7.77
C HIS A 12 -6.05 -2.82 -6.91
N LYS A 13 -7.21 -3.29 -6.44
CA LYS A 13 -7.33 -4.55 -5.66
C LYS A 13 -6.75 -5.75 -6.42
N SER A 14 -7.03 -5.85 -7.71
CA SER A 14 -6.47 -6.91 -8.58
C SER A 14 -4.94 -6.85 -8.65
N ASN A 15 -4.36 -5.65 -8.74
CA ASN A 15 -2.91 -5.48 -8.77
C ASN A 15 -2.24 -5.74 -7.41
N VAL A 16 -2.90 -5.43 -6.30
CA VAL A 16 -2.46 -5.77 -4.94
C VAL A 16 -2.44 -7.29 -4.76
N GLU A 17 -3.52 -7.97 -5.17
CA GLU A 17 -3.56 -9.43 -5.20
C GLU A 17 -2.44 -10.00 -6.10
N ALA A 18 -2.21 -9.45 -7.30
CA ALA A 18 -1.17 -9.92 -8.21
C ALA A 18 0.23 -9.87 -7.56
N GLY A 19 0.54 -8.80 -6.82
CA GLY A 19 1.77 -8.71 -6.02
C GLY A 19 1.89 -9.83 -4.99
N PHE A 20 0.81 -10.10 -4.25
CA PHE A 20 0.80 -11.16 -3.25
C PHE A 20 0.90 -12.57 -3.85
N ARG A 21 0.17 -12.85 -4.94
CA ARG A 21 0.27 -14.12 -5.66
C ARG A 21 1.67 -14.34 -6.23
N TRP A 22 2.33 -13.27 -6.66
CA TRP A 22 3.73 -13.35 -7.09
C TRP A 22 4.65 -13.74 -5.92
N LEU A 23 4.46 -13.15 -4.74
CA LEU A 23 5.20 -13.53 -3.54
C LEU A 23 4.97 -15.00 -3.18
N GLN A 24 3.71 -15.45 -3.12
CA GLN A 24 3.38 -16.86 -2.85
C GLN A 24 4.08 -17.83 -3.82
N LYS A 25 4.18 -17.46 -5.10
CA LYS A 25 4.80 -18.30 -6.13
C LYS A 25 6.32 -18.31 -6.05
N ASN A 26 6.95 -17.16 -5.80
CA ASN A 26 8.39 -16.98 -6.02
C ASN A 26 9.20 -16.88 -4.72
N LEU A 27 8.56 -16.52 -3.61
CA LEU A 27 9.13 -16.31 -2.27
C LEU A 27 8.12 -16.80 -1.21
N PRO A 28 7.70 -18.09 -1.25
CA PRO A 28 6.66 -18.61 -0.36
C PRO A 28 6.99 -18.41 1.11
N GLU A 29 8.27 -18.44 1.49
CA GLU A 29 8.74 -18.25 2.87
C GLU A 29 8.42 -16.86 3.46
N ILE A 30 8.11 -15.87 2.62
CA ILE A 30 7.65 -14.54 3.04
C ILE A 30 6.16 -14.59 3.43
N THR A 31 5.38 -15.44 2.77
CA THR A 31 3.91 -15.44 2.88
C THR A 31 3.37 -16.55 3.79
N GLU A 32 4.10 -17.66 3.94
CA GLU A 32 3.70 -18.80 4.77
C GLU A 32 3.52 -18.39 6.24
N GLY A 33 2.36 -18.71 6.81
CA GLY A 33 2.03 -18.40 8.21
C GLY A 33 1.88 -16.90 8.53
N SER A 34 1.97 -16.00 7.54
CA SER A 34 1.93 -14.55 7.75
C SER A 34 0.56 -14.01 8.20
N GLY A 35 -0.53 -14.75 7.91
CA GLY A 35 -1.90 -14.27 8.11
C GLY A 35 -2.33 -13.13 7.18
N ALA A 36 -1.51 -12.75 6.20
CA ALA A 36 -1.76 -11.58 5.34
C ALA A 36 -2.78 -11.82 4.22
N GLU A 37 -3.05 -13.08 3.86
CA GLU A 37 -3.89 -13.41 2.70
C GLU A 37 -5.30 -12.84 2.81
N HIS A 38 -5.93 -12.92 3.99
CA HIS A 38 -7.26 -12.35 4.18
C HIS A 38 -7.27 -10.84 3.92
N ASN A 39 -6.31 -10.13 4.52
CA ASN A 39 -6.17 -8.68 4.38
C ASN A 39 -5.94 -8.30 2.92
N ILE A 40 -5.02 -8.97 2.23
CA ILE A 40 -4.61 -8.57 0.87
C ILE A 40 -5.64 -8.96 -0.20
N VAL A 41 -6.15 -10.20 -0.14
CA VAL A 41 -6.99 -10.75 -1.22
C VAL A 41 -8.45 -10.35 -1.06
N PHE A 42 -8.95 -10.28 0.17
CA PHE A 42 -10.38 -10.12 0.43
C PHE A 42 -10.74 -8.77 1.04
N ALA A 43 -9.94 -8.26 1.99
CA ALA A 43 -10.29 -7.10 2.79
C ALA A 43 -9.54 -5.81 2.41
N HIS A 44 -8.64 -5.86 1.42
CA HIS A 44 -7.81 -4.72 1.07
C HIS A 44 -8.69 -3.55 0.65
N ASP A 45 -8.45 -2.39 1.28
CA ASP A 45 -9.19 -1.16 1.02
C ASP A 45 -10.71 -1.36 1.12
N GLN A 46 -11.18 -2.18 2.07
CA GLN A 46 -12.62 -2.40 2.25
C GLN A 46 -13.36 -1.11 2.60
N SER A 47 -12.72 -0.21 3.36
CA SER A 47 -13.35 1.06 3.77
C SER A 47 -13.64 2.01 2.60
N LYS A 48 -13.03 1.81 1.42
CA LYS A 48 -13.29 2.63 0.22
C LYS A 48 -14.73 2.59 -0.26
N THR A 49 -15.52 1.60 0.15
CA THR A 49 -16.95 1.53 -0.18
C THR A 49 -17.84 2.26 0.82
N GLU A 50 -17.29 2.75 1.93
CA GLU A 50 -18.04 3.55 2.89
C GLU A 50 -18.38 4.93 2.31
N PRO A 51 -19.59 5.49 2.53
CA PRO A 51 -20.00 6.74 1.90
C PRO A 51 -19.10 7.94 2.20
N ASP A 52 -18.48 7.97 3.38
CA ASP A 52 -17.58 9.04 3.86
C ASP A 52 -16.15 8.94 3.31
N GLU A 53 -15.83 7.86 2.60
CA GLU A 53 -14.64 7.74 1.77
C GLU A 53 -14.98 7.76 0.29
N TYR A 54 -15.94 6.93 -0.13
CA TYR A 54 -16.27 6.75 -1.54
C TYR A 54 -16.58 8.09 -2.23
N GLY A 55 -17.56 8.83 -1.69
CA GLY A 55 -18.08 10.05 -2.30
C GLY A 55 -16.99 11.12 -2.47
N PRO A 56 -16.25 11.47 -1.41
CA PRO A 56 -15.15 12.44 -1.50
C PRO A 56 -14.05 12.03 -2.47
N TYR A 57 -13.65 10.75 -2.51
CA TYR A 57 -12.63 10.28 -3.48
C TYR A 57 -13.13 10.38 -4.91
N ASP A 58 -14.35 9.89 -5.18
CA ASP A 58 -14.97 9.91 -6.50
C ASP A 58 -15.02 11.34 -7.05
N ILE A 59 -15.52 12.29 -6.25
CA ILE A 59 -15.62 13.69 -6.64
C ILE A 59 -14.23 14.33 -6.83
N TYR A 60 -13.28 14.06 -5.93
CA TYR A 60 -11.95 14.67 -5.97
C TYR A 60 -11.12 14.23 -7.19
N PHE A 61 -11.20 12.96 -7.57
CA PHE A 61 -10.42 12.39 -8.68
C PHE A 61 -11.15 12.39 -10.02
N TYR A 62 -12.48 12.23 -10.03
CA TYR A 62 -13.28 12.02 -11.24
C TYR A 62 -14.40 13.06 -11.42
N GLY A 63 -14.68 13.90 -10.42
CA GLY A 63 -15.72 14.93 -10.49
C GLY A 63 -15.35 16.19 -11.28
N GLY A 64 -14.09 16.34 -11.71
CA GLY A 64 -13.62 17.46 -12.53
C GLY A 64 -13.58 18.82 -11.80
N ASN A 65 -13.69 18.83 -10.48
CA ASN A 65 -13.71 20.04 -9.65
C ASN A 65 -12.78 19.86 -8.43
N ARG A 66 -11.99 20.90 -8.11
CA ARG A 66 -11.16 20.97 -6.89
C ARG A 66 -11.42 22.26 -6.11
N SER A 67 -12.70 22.58 -5.92
CA SER A 67 -13.10 23.65 -5.02
C SER A 67 -12.58 23.39 -3.60
N TYR A 68 -12.52 24.45 -2.78
CA TYR A 68 -12.10 24.34 -1.38
C TYR A 68 -12.84 23.23 -0.64
N GLY A 69 -14.17 23.15 -0.79
CA GLY A 69 -14.99 22.11 -0.16
C GLY A 69 -14.61 20.69 -0.58
N VAL A 70 -14.40 20.47 -1.89
CA VAL A 70 -13.99 19.15 -2.41
C VAL A 70 -12.63 18.72 -1.86
N VAL A 71 -11.69 19.66 -1.75
CA VAL A 71 -10.36 19.39 -1.19
C VAL A 71 -10.45 19.05 0.31
N GLU A 72 -11.26 19.79 1.08
CA GLU A 72 -11.46 19.54 2.51
C GLU A 72 -12.16 18.20 2.79
N ASP A 73 -13.19 17.86 2.02
CA ASP A 73 -13.89 16.58 2.13
C ASP A 73 -12.96 15.42 1.78
N PHE A 74 -12.12 15.57 0.75
CA PHE A 74 -11.09 14.59 0.41
C PHE A 74 -10.06 14.43 1.53
N ARG A 75 -9.60 15.51 2.17
CA ARG A 75 -8.65 15.43 3.29
C ARG A 75 -9.21 14.63 4.46
N LYS A 76 -10.49 14.82 4.80
CA LYS A 76 -11.18 14.04 5.83
C LYS A 76 -11.30 12.57 5.44
N ALA A 77 -11.70 12.30 4.19
CA ALA A 77 -11.77 10.93 3.67
C ALA A 77 -10.40 10.23 3.67
N TRP A 78 -9.34 10.93 3.26
CA TRP A 78 -7.96 10.42 3.33
C TRP A 78 -7.55 10.11 4.77
N LEU A 79 -7.88 10.98 5.73
CA LEU A 79 -7.60 10.75 7.14
C LEU A 79 -8.33 9.50 7.68
N LEU A 80 -9.62 9.34 7.34
CA LEU A 80 -10.39 8.15 7.72
C LEU A 80 -9.80 6.88 7.12
N HIS A 81 -9.50 6.93 5.82
CA HIS A 81 -8.93 5.83 5.06
C HIS A 81 -7.63 5.29 5.68
N ILE A 82 -6.66 6.17 5.96
CA ILE A 82 -5.38 5.76 6.56
C ILE A 82 -5.53 5.25 8.00
N HIS A 83 -6.61 5.59 8.71
CA HIS A 83 -6.89 5.10 10.07
C HIS A 83 -7.91 3.94 10.10
N ARG A 84 -8.43 3.50 8.95
CA ARG A 84 -9.28 2.31 8.81
C ARG A 84 -8.53 1.14 8.19
N ASN A 85 -7.46 1.41 7.44
CA ASN A 85 -6.66 0.40 6.75
C ASN A 85 -5.23 0.37 7.34
N PRO A 86 -4.90 -0.60 8.22
CA PRO A 86 -3.65 -0.59 8.97
C PRO A 86 -2.39 -0.86 8.14
N HIS A 87 -2.51 -1.14 6.83
CA HIS A 87 -1.35 -1.24 5.95
C HIS A 87 -0.75 0.13 5.59
N HIS A 88 -1.45 1.26 5.83
CA HIS A 88 -0.82 2.57 5.70
C HIS A 88 0.09 2.85 6.89
N TRP A 89 1.34 3.23 6.63
CA TRP A 89 2.31 3.53 7.69
C TRP A 89 1.84 4.65 8.63
N GLN A 90 1.04 5.60 8.14
CA GLN A 90 0.47 6.68 8.95
C GLN A 90 -0.44 6.17 10.08
N TYR A 91 -1.07 5.00 9.91
CA TYR A 91 -1.87 4.35 10.95
C TYR A 91 -1.07 4.13 12.24
N TRP A 92 0.24 3.89 12.09
CA TRP A 92 1.15 3.51 13.18
C TRP A 92 1.97 4.69 13.69
N VAL A 93 1.58 5.93 13.37
CA VAL A 93 2.17 7.14 13.92
C VAL A 93 1.22 7.72 14.96
N LEU A 94 1.56 7.53 16.24
CA LEU A 94 0.83 8.13 17.35
C LEU A 94 1.25 9.59 17.48
N ILE A 95 0.27 10.49 17.43
CA ILE A 95 0.44 11.91 17.73
C ILE A 95 -0.05 12.11 19.17
N ASN A 96 0.86 12.41 20.10
CA ASN A 96 0.50 12.58 21.51
C ASN A 96 -0.02 13.99 21.80
N ASP A 97 -0.85 14.08 22.84
CA ASP A 97 -1.38 15.37 23.35
C ASP A 97 -0.30 16.18 24.08
N ASP A 98 0.72 15.50 24.62
CA ASP A 98 1.89 16.13 25.25
C ASP A 98 2.95 16.46 24.18
N PRO A 99 3.26 17.76 23.95
CA PRO A 99 4.30 18.15 23.00
C PRO A 99 5.69 17.60 23.34
N GLU A 100 5.97 17.26 24.60
CA GLU A 100 7.25 16.68 25.03
C GLU A 100 7.40 15.22 24.58
N GLU A 101 6.30 14.48 24.44
CA GLU A 101 6.31 13.10 23.92
C GLU A 101 6.43 13.05 22.39
N GLY A 102 6.01 14.13 21.71
CA GLY A 102 6.08 14.24 20.25
C GLY A 102 5.30 13.12 19.54
N GLU A 103 5.81 12.70 18.39
CA GLU A 103 5.24 11.56 17.66
C GLU A 103 5.96 10.25 18.03
N ILE A 104 5.18 9.19 18.26
CA ILE A 104 5.69 7.84 18.54
C ILE A 104 5.35 6.94 17.36
N ILE A 105 6.37 6.32 16.77
CA ILE A 105 6.20 5.40 15.65
C ILE A 105 6.13 3.97 16.19
N LEU A 106 4.96 3.33 16.04
CA LEU A 106 4.69 1.99 16.54
C LEU A 106 5.13 0.91 15.55
N GLU A 107 5.49 -0.26 16.07
CA GLU A 107 5.82 -1.42 15.25
C GLU A 107 4.58 -1.96 14.52
N MET A 108 4.65 -2.01 13.19
CA MET A 108 3.59 -2.55 12.35
C MET A 108 3.61 -4.09 12.37
N PRO A 109 2.47 -4.76 12.61
CA PRO A 109 2.35 -6.21 12.48
C PRO A 109 2.72 -6.72 11.08
N TYR A 110 3.32 -7.91 11.01
CA TYR A 110 3.89 -8.46 9.78
C TYR A 110 2.88 -8.60 8.64
N CYS A 111 1.62 -8.98 8.93
CA CYS A 111 0.58 -9.08 7.91
C CYS A 111 0.30 -7.74 7.19
N TYR A 112 0.32 -6.63 7.92
CA TYR A 112 0.14 -5.28 7.36
C TYR A 112 1.40 -4.78 6.65
N ILE A 113 2.60 -5.24 7.03
CA ILE A 113 3.83 -4.97 6.27
C ILE A 113 3.72 -5.58 4.87
N LEU A 114 3.27 -6.84 4.77
CA LEU A 114 3.07 -7.49 3.47
C LEU A 114 2.01 -6.78 2.64
N GLU A 115 0.88 -6.42 3.25
CA GLU A 115 -0.18 -5.67 2.57
C GLU A 115 0.33 -4.31 2.07
N MET A 116 1.10 -3.59 2.88
CA MET A 116 1.70 -2.29 2.51
C MET A 116 2.64 -2.41 1.31
N ILE A 117 3.47 -3.46 1.27
CA ILE A 117 4.37 -3.71 0.15
C ILE A 117 3.56 -4.05 -1.12
N CYS A 118 2.51 -4.89 -1.01
CA CYS A 118 1.64 -5.22 -2.14
C CYS A 118 0.85 -4.00 -2.64
N ASP A 119 0.38 -3.14 -1.75
CA ASP A 119 -0.24 -1.84 -2.05
C ASP A 119 0.70 -0.96 -2.90
N TRP A 120 1.92 -0.71 -2.41
CA TRP A 120 2.92 0.05 -3.16
C TRP A 120 3.29 -0.60 -4.49
N TRP A 121 3.38 -1.93 -4.52
CA TRP A 121 3.76 -2.66 -5.72
C TRP A 121 2.66 -2.68 -6.78
N SER A 122 1.40 -2.49 -6.38
CA SER A 122 0.26 -2.48 -7.29
C SER A 122 0.39 -1.43 -8.40
N PHE A 123 1.07 -0.31 -8.13
CA PHE A 123 1.33 0.74 -9.12
C PHE A 123 2.34 0.29 -10.20
N SER A 124 3.32 -0.54 -9.83
CA SER A 124 4.24 -1.17 -10.76
C SER A 124 3.53 -2.20 -11.65
N TRP A 125 2.61 -2.98 -11.07
CA TRP A 125 1.72 -3.89 -11.82
C TRP A 125 0.85 -3.13 -12.82
N PHE A 126 0.22 -2.04 -12.38
CA PHE A 126 -0.60 -1.19 -13.25
C PHE A 126 0.19 -0.64 -14.45
N LYS A 127 1.44 -0.22 -14.24
CA LYS A 127 2.30 0.35 -15.28
C LYS A 127 3.03 -0.69 -16.13
N GLY A 128 2.99 -1.98 -15.75
CA GLY A 128 3.71 -3.05 -16.43
C GLY A 128 5.23 -3.03 -16.19
N ASN A 129 5.72 -2.32 -15.16
CA ASN A 129 7.14 -2.28 -14.80
C ASN A 129 7.34 -2.66 -13.33
N LEU A 130 7.54 -3.96 -13.08
CA LEU A 130 7.66 -4.51 -11.71
C LEU A 130 8.87 -3.97 -10.92
N LEU A 131 9.87 -3.38 -11.58
CA LEU A 131 11.06 -2.83 -10.92
C LEU A 131 10.85 -1.41 -10.36
N GLU A 132 9.77 -0.73 -10.75
CA GLU A 132 9.55 0.68 -10.40
C GLU A 132 9.37 0.91 -8.89
N ILE A 133 8.84 -0.08 -8.16
CA ILE A 133 8.69 0.00 -6.70
C ILE A 133 9.99 0.34 -5.99
N PHE A 134 11.14 -0.13 -6.51
CA PHE A 134 12.43 0.09 -5.85
C PHE A 134 12.87 1.55 -5.95
N SER A 135 12.80 2.16 -7.13
CA SER A 135 13.08 3.59 -7.28
C SER A 135 12.07 4.43 -6.52
N TRP A 136 10.79 4.03 -6.56
CA TRP A 136 9.73 4.71 -5.83
C TRP A 136 9.98 4.70 -4.32
N TYR A 137 10.41 3.57 -3.74
CA TYR A 137 10.73 3.46 -2.32
C TYR A 137 11.97 4.28 -1.96
N GLU A 138 13.04 4.19 -2.75
CA GLU A 138 14.29 4.93 -2.50
C GLU A 138 14.09 6.45 -2.46
N GLU A 139 13.24 6.99 -3.34
CA GLU A 139 12.89 8.42 -3.36
C GLU A 139 12.13 8.88 -2.11
N ARG A 140 11.47 7.96 -1.40
CA ARG A 140 10.47 8.27 -0.36
C ARG A 140 10.85 7.80 1.03
N LYS A 141 11.78 6.85 1.12
CA LYS A 141 12.14 6.20 2.37
C LYS A 141 12.63 7.17 3.44
N SER A 142 13.13 8.35 3.07
CA SER A 142 13.60 9.39 4.01
C SER A 142 12.47 10.08 4.78
N TYR A 143 11.26 10.16 4.22
CA TYR A 143 10.11 10.81 4.87
C TYR A 143 8.99 9.84 5.27
N ILE A 144 9.02 8.59 4.80
CA ILE A 144 8.17 7.52 5.33
C ILE A 144 8.61 7.23 6.78
N LYS A 145 7.66 7.27 7.72
CA LYS A 145 7.92 7.01 9.15
C LYS A 145 7.56 5.58 9.48
N LEU A 146 8.56 4.76 9.80
CA LEU A 146 8.38 3.35 10.17
C LEU A 146 9.23 3.06 11.40
N HIS A 147 8.70 2.25 12.31
CA HIS A 147 9.47 1.72 13.42
C HIS A 147 10.71 0.99 12.89
N PRO A 148 11.88 1.06 13.55
CA PRO A 148 13.12 0.48 13.03
C PRO A 148 13.01 -1.00 12.65
N ASN A 149 12.28 -1.81 13.43
CA ASN A 149 12.03 -3.21 13.09
C ASN A 149 11.17 -3.36 11.83
N THR A 150 10.10 -2.56 11.71
CA THR A 150 9.24 -2.53 10.53
C THR A 150 10.03 -2.15 9.28
N ARG A 151 10.85 -1.10 9.35
CA ARG A 151 11.71 -0.67 8.23
C ARG A 151 12.68 -1.78 7.80
N ARG A 152 13.34 -2.43 8.76
CA ARG A 152 14.24 -3.56 8.47
C ARG A 152 13.53 -4.68 7.72
N LEU A 153 12.31 -5.03 8.13
CA LEU A 153 11.50 -6.06 7.47
C LEU A 153 11.07 -5.63 6.06
N VAL A 154 10.63 -4.38 5.89
CA VAL A 154 10.29 -3.82 4.57
C VAL A 154 11.47 -3.90 3.61
N GLU A 155 12.66 -3.49 4.05
CA GLU A 155 13.86 -3.47 3.22
C GLU A 155 14.38 -4.88 2.91
N ASP A 156 14.27 -5.83 3.85
CA ASP A 156 14.58 -7.25 3.58
C ASP A 156 13.66 -7.83 2.50
N ILE A 157 12.34 -7.63 2.64
CA ILE A 157 11.36 -8.14 1.67
C ILE A 157 11.59 -7.50 0.29
N LEU A 158 11.75 -6.17 0.21
CA LEU A 158 12.05 -5.49 -1.06
C LEU A 158 13.36 -6.00 -1.68
N GLY A 159 14.39 -6.25 -0.87
CA GLY A 159 15.65 -6.84 -1.32
C GLY A 159 15.45 -8.24 -1.93
N ARG A 160 14.67 -9.10 -1.28
CA ARG A 160 14.34 -10.44 -1.79
C ARG A 160 13.54 -10.39 -3.09
N ILE A 161 12.52 -9.51 -3.18
CA ILE A 161 11.75 -9.30 -4.41
C ILE A 161 12.69 -8.86 -5.54
N LYS A 162 13.58 -7.90 -5.29
CA LYS A 162 14.53 -7.38 -6.29
C LYS A 162 15.46 -8.47 -6.82
N ASN A 163 16.07 -9.24 -5.91
CA ASN A 163 16.95 -10.34 -6.28
C ASN A 163 16.21 -11.38 -7.12
N LYS A 164 15.00 -11.75 -6.68
CA LYS A 164 14.21 -12.78 -7.34
C LYS A 164 13.70 -12.35 -8.73
N LEU A 165 13.29 -11.09 -8.89
CA LEU A 165 12.98 -10.53 -10.22
C LEU A 165 14.21 -10.56 -11.15
N GLY A 166 15.41 -10.27 -10.63
CA GLY A 166 16.66 -10.39 -11.38
C GLY A 166 16.91 -11.81 -11.91
N GLU A 167 16.71 -12.83 -11.07
CA GLU A 167 16.80 -14.23 -11.48
C GLU A 167 15.79 -14.59 -12.59
N VAL A 168 14.54 -14.16 -12.45
CA VAL A 168 13.47 -14.45 -13.42
C VAL A 168 13.77 -13.83 -14.77
N ILE A 169 14.17 -12.55 -14.81
CA ILE A 169 14.50 -11.83 -16.05
C ILE A 169 15.68 -12.50 -16.78
N VAL A 170 16.74 -12.87 -16.05
CA VAL A 170 17.90 -13.58 -16.63
C VAL A 170 17.47 -14.92 -17.23
N ASN A 171 16.60 -15.67 -16.54
CA ASN A 171 16.10 -16.95 -17.03
C ASN A 171 15.20 -16.81 -18.27
N GLU A 172 14.45 -15.73 -18.41
CA GLU A 172 13.62 -15.46 -19.59
C GLU A 172 14.45 -15.07 -20.82
N ILE A 173 15.54 -14.31 -20.63
CA ILE A 173 16.48 -13.95 -21.72
C ILE A 173 17.22 -15.19 -22.25
N ASN A 174 17.48 -16.17 -21.39
CA ASN A 174 18.24 -17.38 -21.72
C ASN A 174 17.38 -18.53 -22.30
N ARG A 175 16.07 -18.32 -22.49
CA ARG A 175 15.13 -19.27 -23.11
C ARG A 175 14.90 -18.94 -24.58
#